data_AF-A0A928UHT7-F1
#
_entry.id   AF-A0A928UHT7-F1
#
_cell.length_a   1.000
_cell.length_b   1.000
_cell.length_c   1.000
_cell.angle_alpha   90.00
_cell.angle_beta   90.00
_cell.angle_gamma   90.00
#
_symmetry.space_group_name_H-M   'P 1'
#
loop_
_entity.id
_entity.type
_entity.pdbx_description
1 polymer ?
#
loop_
_entity_poly.entity_id
_entity_poly.type
_entity_poly.pdbx_seq_one_letter_code
_entity_poly.pdbx_strand_id
1 'polypeptide(L)'
;MGYESFGNLLDPKVIIIGVFHGDEPQGEYLLRQYWEEKKASKMLLVPRLNDCNTRVNKNGVDLNRNFPTANWELSKRDEYFGGETPASEDETRFIIDLVEKYNPKVIMTLHAPYKVVNFDGGNKESDREIIENISKITGYPIEESIGYPTPGSFGTWAGIERGILTITLELDESIPVEELLNPVFKVFEYLESV
;
A
#
# COMPACT_ATOMS: atom_id res chain seq x y z
N MET A 1 -4.68 -19.95 7.66
CA MET A 1 -3.92 -19.79 6.41
C MET A 1 -3.09 -18.54 6.59
N GLY A 2 -1.79 -18.59 6.29
CA GLY A 2 -0.92 -17.43 6.42
C GLY A 2 -1.06 -16.51 5.21
N TYR A 3 -0.82 -15.22 5.40
CA TYR A 3 -0.74 -14.24 4.32
C TYR A 3 0.51 -14.51 3.45
N GLU A 4 0.36 -14.39 2.13
CA GLU A 4 1.45 -14.64 1.19
C GLU A 4 2.38 -13.42 1.09
N SER A 5 3.69 -13.66 1.09
CA SER A 5 4.69 -12.66 0.76
C SER A 5 5.89 -13.31 0.06
N PHE A 6 6.47 -12.65 -0.93
CA PHE A 6 7.65 -13.11 -1.66
C PHE A 6 8.67 -11.98 -1.92
N GLY A 7 9.83 -12.32 -2.49
CA GLY A 7 10.96 -11.40 -2.66
C GLY A 7 11.99 -11.50 -1.53
N ASN A 8 12.48 -10.37 -1.05
CA ASN A 8 13.51 -10.30 -0.02
C ASN A 8 12.90 -10.45 1.38
N LEU A 9 13.04 -11.64 1.96
CA LEU A 9 12.58 -11.97 3.32
C LEU A 9 13.64 -11.75 4.42
N LEU A 10 14.78 -11.16 4.08
CA LEU A 10 15.90 -10.97 5.01
C LEU A 10 15.96 -9.54 5.55
N ASP A 11 16.13 -8.55 4.67
CA ASP A 11 16.23 -7.12 5.01
C ASP A 11 15.75 -6.24 3.82
N PRO A 12 14.45 -6.26 3.51
CA PRO A 12 13.88 -5.44 2.44
C PRO A 12 13.86 -3.96 2.85
N LYS A 13 14.38 -3.08 1.98
CA LYS A 13 14.24 -1.62 2.16
C LYS A 13 12.94 -1.06 1.60
N VAL A 14 12.29 -1.81 0.73
CA VAL A 14 11.00 -1.47 0.12
C VAL A 14 10.02 -2.61 0.35
N ILE A 15 8.81 -2.28 0.80
CA ILE A 15 7.68 -3.20 0.86
C ILE A 15 6.60 -2.68 -0.11
N ILE A 16 6.09 -3.55 -0.99
CA ILE A 16 4.95 -3.23 -1.86
C ILE A 16 3.77 -4.14 -1.49
N ILE A 17 2.60 -3.53 -1.26
CA ILE A 17 1.39 -4.20 -0.79
C ILE A 17 0.27 -3.94 -1.79
N GLY A 18 -0.36 -5.01 -2.27
CA GLY A 18 -1.56 -4.95 -3.08
C GLY A 18 -2.83 -5.29 -2.29
N VAL A 19 -3.95 -4.78 -2.77
CA VAL A 19 -5.31 -5.22 -2.40
C VAL A 19 -5.59 -5.08 -0.89
N PHE A 20 -5.50 -3.85 -0.39
CA PHE A 20 -6.09 -3.49 0.90
C PHE A 20 -7.63 -3.52 0.83
N HIS A 21 -8.18 -2.96 -0.25
CA HIS A 21 -9.58 -3.09 -0.61
C HIS A 21 -9.72 -4.22 -1.64
N GLY A 22 -10.59 -5.19 -1.35
CA GLY A 22 -10.71 -6.43 -2.12
C GLY A 22 -11.28 -6.27 -3.52
N ASP A 23 -11.98 -5.16 -3.75
CA ASP A 23 -12.53 -4.72 -5.04
C ASP A 23 -11.53 -3.92 -5.90
N GLU A 24 -10.28 -3.77 -5.44
CA GLU A 24 -9.17 -3.15 -6.18
C GLU A 24 -8.08 -4.21 -6.52
N PRO A 25 -8.38 -5.22 -7.38
CA PRO A 25 -7.51 -6.38 -7.59
C PRO A 25 -6.25 -6.12 -8.42
N GLN A 26 -6.08 -4.90 -8.98
CA GLN A 26 -4.99 -4.55 -9.89
C GLN A 26 -3.62 -4.80 -9.26
N GLY A 27 -3.48 -4.48 -7.96
CA GLY A 27 -2.22 -4.66 -7.23
C GLY A 27 -1.74 -6.11 -7.20
N GLU A 28 -2.64 -7.07 -7.01
CA GLU A 28 -2.29 -8.51 -7.01
C GLU A 28 -1.78 -8.94 -8.38
N TYR A 29 -2.49 -8.57 -9.44
CA TYR A 29 -2.08 -8.91 -10.81
C TYR A 29 -0.68 -8.36 -11.12
N LEU A 30 -0.46 -7.07 -10.86
CA LEU A 30 0.81 -6.40 -11.16
C LEU A 30 1.99 -7.00 -10.38
N LEU A 31 1.80 -7.29 -9.09
CA LEU A 31 2.86 -7.86 -8.24
C LEU A 31 3.21 -9.30 -8.64
N ARG A 32 2.20 -10.11 -9.00
CA ARG A 32 2.44 -11.48 -9.48
C ARG A 32 3.14 -11.51 -10.84
N GLN A 33 2.73 -10.65 -11.77
CA GLN A 33 3.42 -10.54 -13.07
C GLN A 33 4.88 -10.10 -12.88
N TYR A 34 5.12 -9.10 -12.02
CA TYR A 34 6.49 -8.64 -11.75
C TYR A 34 7.36 -9.74 -11.15
N TRP A 35 6.80 -10.53 -10.23
CA TRP A 35 7.50 -11.65 -9.63
C TRP A 35 7.86 -12.74 -10.64
N GLU A 36 6.98 -13.06 -11.58
CA GLU A 36 7.28 -14.06 -12.62
C GLU A 36 8.45 -13.64 -13.51
N GLU A 37 8.58 -12.34 -13.81
CA GLU A 37 9.71 -11.80 -14.57
C GLU A 37 10.97 -11.64 -13.73
N LYS A 38 10.82 -11.35 -12.43
CA LYS A 38 11.92 -10.92 -11.55
C LYS A 38 11.92 -11.64 -10.19
N LYS A 39 12.07 -12.96 -10.23
CA LYS A 39 12.11 -13.87 -9.06
C LYS A 39 13.20 -13.60 -8.00
N ALA A 40 14.05 -12.60 -8.22
CA ALA A 40 15.12 -12.18 -7.31
C ALA A 40 14.98 -10.71 -6.89
N SER A 41 13.74 -10.22 -6.77
CA SER A 41 13.45 -8.87 -6.27
C SER A 41 14.08 -8.62 -4.90
N LYS A 42 14.66 -7.43 -4.69
CA LYS A 42 15.19 -6.99 -3.39
C LYS A 42 14.10 -6.42 -2.48
N MET A 43 12.90 -6.25 -3.00
CA MET A 43 11.74 -5.74 -2.30
C MET A 43 10.98 -6.90 -1.65
N LEU A 44 10.18 -6.60 -0.63
CA LEU A 44 9.17 -7.51 -0.12
C LEU A 44 7.84 -7.22 -0.81
N LEU A 45 7.22 -8.24 -1.38
CA LEU A 45 5.98 -8.10 -2.14
C LEU A 45 4.87 -8.87 -1.41
N VAL A 46 3.79 -8.18 -1.09
CA VAL A 46 2.55 -8.75 -0.54
C VAL A 46 1.47 -8.56 -1.61
N PRO A 47 1.19 -9.58 -2.45
CA PRO A 47 0.32 -9.41 -3.61
C PRO A 47 -1.11 -9.04 -3.22
N ARG A 48 -1.63 -9.62 -2.14
CA ARG A 48 -3.00 -9.48 -1.70
C ARG A 48 -3.07 -9.51 -0.18
N LEU A 49 -3.68 -8.49 0.41
CA LEU A 49 -3.95 -8.44 1.84
C LEU A 49 -5.39 -8.86 2.18
N ASN A 50 -6.37 -8.35 1.44
CA ASN A 50 -7.79 -8.67 1.63
C ASN A 50 -8.25 -9.76 0.67
N ASP A 51 -8.50 -10.98 1.17
CA ASP A 51 -8.96 -12.13 0.39
C ASP A 51 -10.42 -12.02 -0.12
N CYS A 52 -11.19 -11.05 0.37
CA CYS A 52 -12.54 -10.79 -0.14
C CYS A 52 -12.50 -9.99 -1.44
N ASN A 53 -13.58 -10.03 -2.23
CA ASN A 53 -13.74 -9.21 -3.45
C ASN A 53 -14.58 -7.95 -3.18
N THR A 54 -14.40 -7.37 -2.01
CA THR A 54 -15.15 -6.22 -1.50
C THR A 54 -14.18 -5.27 -0.82
N ARG A 55 -14.52 -3.98 -0.76
CA ARG A 55 -13.76 -2.97 -0.02
C ARG A 55 -13.32 -3.44 1.37
N VAL A 56 -14.27 -4.00 2.12
CA VAL A 56 -14.06 -4.52 3.47
C VAL A 56 -13.63 -5.99 3.46
N ASN A 57 -12.97 -6.44 4.53
CA ASN A 57 -12.59 -7.84 4.71
C ASN A 57 -13.81 -8.71 5.11
N LYS A 58 -13.58 -10.00 5.40
CA LYS A 58 -14.63 -10.98 5.79
C LYS A 58 -15.44 -10.59 7.02
N ASN A 59 -14.92 -9.72 7.89
CA ASN A 59 -15.58 -9.24 9.10
C ASN A 59 -16.38 -7.94 8.86
N GLY A 60 -16.33 -7.39 7.65
CA GLY A 60 -16.92 -6.11 7.31
C GLY A 60 -16.08 -4.92 7.77
N VAL A 61 -14.77 -5.11 7.96
CA VAL A 61 -13.83 -4.06 8.39
C VAL A 61 -13.05 -3.52 7.19
N ASP A 62 -12.99 -2.20 7.05
CA ASP A 62 -12.06 -1.52 6.16
C ASP A 62 -10.67 -1.58 6.78
N LEU A 63 -9.78 -2.37 6.16
CA LEU A 63 -8.42 -2.57 6.64
C LEU A 63 -7.63 -1.26 6.70
N ASN A 64 -7.91 -0.32 5.79
CA ASN A 64 -7.29 1.01 5.76
C ASN A 64 -8.00 2.01 6.70
N ARG A 65 -8.77 1.51 7.67
CA ARG A 65 -9.29 2.23 8.85
C ARG A 65 -9.01 1.49 10.15
N ASN A 66 -8.32 0.33 10.11
CA ASN A 66 -8.13 -0.55 11.26
C ASN A 66 -6.78 -0.37 11.97
N PHE A 67 -5.88 0.52 11.52
CA PHE A 67 -4.56 0.66 12.15
C PHE A 67 -4.63 1.39 13.50
N PRO A 68 -3.73 1.07 14.45
CA PRO A 68 -3.70 1.65 15.79
C PRO A 68 -3.06 3.03 15.80
N THR A 69 -3.67 3.98 15.10
CA THR A 69 -3.26 5.38 15.05
C THR A 69 -3.86 6.17 16.20
N ALA A 70 -3.23 7.28 16.56
CA ALA A 70 -3.75 8.22 17.56
C ALA A 70 -5.09 8.85 17.16
N ASN A 71 -5.37 8.93 15.84
CA ASN A 71 -6.62 9.42 15.30
C ASN A 71 -7.64 8.31 14.98
N TRP A 72 -7.38 7.05 15.37
CA TRP A 72 -8.37 5.98 15.18
C TRP A 72 -9.61 6.26 16.03
N GLU A 73 -10.79 6.06 15.44
CA GLU A 73 -12.07 6.26 16.10
C GLU A 73 -13.04 5.13 15.74
N LEU A 74 -13.87 4.73 16.71
CA LEU A 74 -14.95 3.78 16.45
C LEU A 74 -16.00 4.44 15.53
N SER A 75 -16.07 3.96 14.29
CA SER A 75 -17.01 4.45 13.29
C SER A 75 -18.30 3.63 13.24
N LYS A 76 -19.28 4.10 12.47
CA LYS A 76 -20.49 3.33 12.17
C LYS A 76 -20.12 2.09 11.36
N ARG A 77 -20.96 1.05 11.46
CA ARG A 77 -20.78 -0.19 10.71
C ARG A 77 -21.23 -0.05 9.25
N ASP A 78 -20.48 0.73 8.49
CA ASP A 78 -20.60 0.93 7.04
C ASP A 78 -19.30 0.52 6.32
N GLU A 79 -19.11 0.95 5.07
CA GLU A 79 -17.93 0.60 4.26
C GLU A 79 -16.61 1.22 4.75
N TYR A 80 -16.66 2.13 5.72
CA TYR A 80 -15.51 2.74 6.39
C TYR A 80 -15.38 2.27 7.86
N PHE A 81 -16.03 1.17 8.21
CA PHE A 81 -15.96 0.61 9.55
C PHE A 81 -14.53 0.13 9.87
N GLY A 82 -13.87 0.81 10.80
CA GLY A 82 -12.47 0.54 11.18
C GLY A 82 -12.28 -0.57 12.20
N GLY A 83 -13.29 -1.41 12.44
CA GLY A 83 -13.28 -2.47 13.47
C GLY A 83 -13.79 -2.01 14.83
N GLU A 84 -14.00 -2.97 15.74
CA GLU A 84 -14.47 -2.69 17.11
C GLU A 84 -13.36 -2.08 17.99
N THR A 85 -12.10 -2.39 17.66
CA THR A 85 -10.89 -1.87 18.30
C THR A 85 -9.81 -1.70 17.23
N PRO A 86 -8.82 -0.80 17.42
CA PRO A 86 -7.69 -0.72 16.51
C PRO A 86 -6.92 -2.04 16.48
N ALA A 87 -6.36 -2.38 15.32
CA ALA A 87 -5.67 -3.63 15.01
C ALA A 87 -6.49 -4.89 15.36
N SER A 88 -7.82 -4.83 15.24
CA SER A 88 -8.69 -5.99 15.48
C SER A 88 -8.51 -7.10 14.45
N GLU A 89 -8.10 -6.76 13.23
CA GLU A 89 -8.03 -7.71 12.12
C GLU A 89 -6.67 -8.42 12.04
N ASP A 90 -6.69 -9.69 11.62
CA ASP A 90 -5.48 -10.50 11.41
C ASP A 90 -4.62 -9.90 10.28
N GLU A 91 -5.26 -9.37 9.24
CA GLU A 91 -4.62 -8.72 8.09
C GLU A 91 -3.79 -7.51 8.56
N THR A 92 -4.38 -6.68 9.41
CA THR A 92 -3.73 -5.47 9.94
C THR A 92 -2.54 -5.85 10.83
N ARG A 93 -2.70 -6.84 11.72
CA ARG A 93 -1.59 -7.34 12.55
C ARG A 93 -0.44 -7.90 11.72
N PHE A 94 -0.74 -8.62 10.64
CA PHE A 94 0.28 -9.12 9.73
C PHE A 94 1.12 -8.00 9.11
N ILE A 95 0.50 -6.93 8.62
CA ILE A 95 1.24 -5.78 8.08
C ILE A 95 2.07 -5.08 9.16
N ILE A 96 1.51 -4.92 10.36
CA ILE A 96 2.24 -4.36 11.51
C ILE A 96 3.50 -5.17 11.77
N ASP A 97 3.39 -6.50 11.88
CA ASP A 97 4.51 -7.39 12.14
C ASP A 97 5.59 -7.28 11.06
N LEU A 98 5.21 -7.16 9.78
CA LEU A 98 6.16 -6.98 8.67
C LEU A 98 6.91 -5.65 8.77
N VAL A 99 6.19 -4.55 9.00
CA VAL A 99 6.79 -3.21 9.06
C VAL A 99 7.70 -3.10 10.29
N GLU A 100 7.28 -3.61 11.44
CA GLU A 100 8.10 -3.60 12.67
C GLU A 100 9.32 -4.51 12.55
N LYS A 101 9.19 -5.67 11.90
CA LYS A 101 10.30 -6.60 11.70
C LYS A 101 11.39 -6.02 10.79
N TYR A 102 10.99 -5.42 9.66
CA TYR A 102 11.94 -5.04 8.62
C TYR A 102 12.32 -3.56 8.64
N ASN A 103 11.53 -2.70 9.27
CA ASN A 103 11.75 -1.25 9.34
C ASN A 103 12.15 -0.65 7.97
N PRO A 104 11.27 -0.78 6.96
CA PRO A 104 11.59 -0.39 5.59
C PRO A 104 11.79 1.12 5.47
N LYS A 105 12.52 1.52 4.43
CA LYS A 105 12.70 2.92 4.05
C LYS A 105 11.48 3.45 3.29
N VAL A 106 10.90 2.61 2.43
CA VAL A 106 9.73 2.95 1.62
C VAL A 106 8.69 1.85 1.71
N ILE A 107 7.43 2.25 1.83
CA ILE A 107 6.28 1.38 1.65
C ILE A 107 5.45 1.92 0.50
N MET A 108 5.02 1.05 -0.40
CA MET A 108 4.09 1.38 -1.47
C MET A 108 2.83 0.53 -1.34
N THR A 109 1.66 1.15 -1.29
CA THR A 109 0.37 0.48 -1.44
C THR A 109 -0.18 0.75 -2.83
N LEU A 110 -0.73 -0.29 -3.45
CA LEU A 110 -1.39 -0.19 -4.75
C LEU A 110 -2.91 -0.13 -4.51
N HIS A 111 -3.49 1.02 -4.86
CA HIS A 111 -4.92 1.30 -4.76
C HIS A 111 -5.47 1.70 -6.13
N ALA A 112 -6.79 1.86 -6.22
CA ALA A 112 -7.49 2.45 -7.34
C ALA A 112 -8.69 3.26 -6.78
N PRO A 113 -9.22 4.29 -7.48
CA PRO A 113 -9.05 4.54 -8.92
C PRO A 113 -8.46 5.91 -9.31
N TYR A 114 -7.85 6.63 -8.38
CA TYR A 114 -7.72 8.08 -8.50
C TYR A 114 -6.62 8.61 -9.44
N LYS A 115 -5.74 7.75 -9.97
CA LYS A 115 -4.62 8.15 -10.87
C LYS A 115 -3.71 9.21 -10.26
N VAL A 116 -3.33 9.03 -8.99
CA VAL A 116 -2.49 9.97 -8.25
C VAL A 116 -1.33 9.24 -7.57
N VAL A 117 -0.24 9.98 -7.33
CA VAL A 117 0.79 9.58 -6.39
C VAL A 117 0.49 10.29 -5.08
N ASN A 118 -0.19 9.61 -4.17
CA ASN A 118 -0.40 10.11 -2.81
C ASN A 118 0.69 9.59 -1.88
N PHE A 119 1.06 10.37 -0.86
CA PHE A 119 2.09 9.97 0.08
C PHE A 119 1.87 10.55 1.48
N ASP A 120 2.32 9.80 2.47
CA ASP A 120 2.33 10.15 3.89
C ASP A 120 3.73 9.94 4.46
N GLY A 121 4.13 10.83 5.37
CA GLY A 121 5.38 10.69 6.11
C GLY A 121 6.63 10.88 5.25
N GLY A 122 7.71 10.21 5.68
CA GLY A 122 9.04 10.37 5.11
C GLY A 122 9.69 11.71 5.45
N ASN A 123 10.94 11.87 5.00
CA ASN A 123 11.66 13.13 5.06
C ASN A 123 11.43 13.91 3.76
N LYS A 124 10.72 15.05 3.88
CA LYS A 124 10.33 15.90 2.74
C LYS A 124 11.49 16.34 1.84
N GLU A 125 12.72 16.37 2.33
CA GLU A 125 13.88 16.75 1.52
C GLU A 125 14.52 15.54 0.84
N SER A 126 14.83 14.47 1.58
CA SER A 126 15.53 13.31 1.02
C SER A 126 14.65 12.39 0.17
N ASP A 127 13.34 12.37 0.44
CA ASP A 127 12.43 11.41 -0.18
C ASP A 127 11.66 12.00 -1.37
N ARG A 128 11.76 13.32 -1.56
CA ARG A 128 11.07 14.04 -2.64
C ARG A 128 11.42 13.52 -4.03
N GLU A 129 12.68 13.17 -4.25
CA GLU A 129 13.13 12.61 -5.52
C GLU A 129 12.40 11.30 -5.86
N ILE A 130 12.11 10.46 -4.86
CA ILE A 130 11.38 9.20 -5.06
C ILE A 130 9.96 9.48 -5.56
N ILE A 131 9.24 10.37 -4.88
CA ILE A 131 7.86 10.74 -5.22
C ILE A 131 7.81 11.38 -6.62
N GLU A 132 8.72 12.31 -6.91
CA GLU A 132 8.79 12.99 -8.21
C GLU A 132 9.15 12.04 -9.35
N ASN A 133 10.03 11.06 -9.14
CA ASN A 133 10.38 10.08 -10.15
C ASN A 133 9.21 9.12 -10.43
N ILE A 134 8.50 8.68 -9.39
CA ILE A 134 7.28 7.87 -9.57
C ILE A 134 6.24 8.64 -10.40
N SER A 135 5.98 9.90 -10.05
CA SER A 135 5.07 10.78 -10.80
C SER A 135 5.50 10.96 -12.26
N LYS A 136 6.81 11.16 -12.53
CA LYS A 136 7.33 11.26 -13.90
C LYS A 136 7.15 9.97 -14.70
N ILE A 137 7.35 8.81 -14.06
CA ILE A 137 7.22 7.49 -14.71
C ILE A 137 5.76 7.21 -15.06
N THR A 138 4.83 7.45 -14.14
CA THR A 138 3.41 7.15 -14.33
C THR A 138 2.66 8.24 -15.09
N GLY A 139 3.17 9.48 -15.05
CA GLY A 139 2.45 10.67 -15.51
C GLY A 139 1.33 11.10 -14.55
N TYR A 140 1.24 10.52 -13.35
CA TYR A 140 0.20 10.84 -12.37
C TYR A 140 0.60 12.07 -11.54
N PRO A 141 -0.33 13.00 -11.25
CA PRO A 141 -0.06 14.12 -10.35
C PRO A 141 0.24 13.64 -8.93
N ILE A 142 1.03 14.43 -8.21
CA ILE A 142 1.36 14.21 -6.80
C ILE A 142 0.31 14.94 -5.96
N GLU A 143 -0.32 14.24 -5.01
CA GLU A 143 -1.34 14.80 -4.13
C GLU A 143 -1.03 14.47 -2.67
N GLU A 144 -0.87 15.48 -1.80
CA GLU A 144 -0.63 15.27 -0.36
C GLU A 144 -1.91 14.86 0.39
N SER A 145 -3.09 15.05 -0.20
CA SER A 145 -4.37 14.73 0.44
C SER A 145 -5.35 14.15 -0.56
N ILE A 146 -6.07 13.11 -0.14
CA ILE A 146 -7.15 12.49 -0.92
C ILE A 146 -8.50 13.24 -0.76
N GLY A 147 -8.52 14.36 -0.02
CA GLY A 147 -9.66 15.27 0.08
C GLY A 147 -10.64 14.99 1.22
N TYR A 148 -10.38 14.00 2.09
CA TYR A 148 -11.17 13.73 3.28
C TYR A 148 -10.35 13.04 4.39
N PRO A 149 -10.78 13.10 5.67
CA PRO A 149 -10.07 12.44 6.77
C PRO A 149 -10.12 10.91 6.69
N THR A 150 -9.00 10.25 7.03
CA THR A 150 -8.87 8.79 7.04
C THR A 150 -8.40 8.27 8.42
N PRO A 151 -9.23 8.37 9.48
CA PRO A 151 -8.96 7.78 10.79
C PRO A 151 -8.52 6.32 10.71
N GLY A 152 -7.46 5.93 11.40
CA GLY A 152 -7.00 4.54 11.40
C GLY A 152 -6.37 4.06 10.09
N SER A 153 -5.98 4.98 9.19
CA SER A 153 -5.35 4.61 7.92
C SER A 153 -3.91 4.13 8.07
N PHE A 154 -3.52 3.28 7.13
CA PHE A 154 -2.16 2.78 7.05
C PHE A 154 -1.13 3.89 6.78
N GLY A 155 -1.47 4.82 5.88
CA GLY A 155 -0.66 6.01 5.60
C GLY A 155 -0.41 6.87 6.84
N THR A 156 -1.42 7.05 7.70
CA THR A 156 -1.23 7.71 9.00
C THR A 156 -0.28 6.90 9.91
N TRP A 157 -0.53 5.59 10.04
CA TRP A 157 0.21 4.73 10.96
C TRP A 157 1.69 4.54 10.61
N ALA A 158 2.00 4.27 9.34
CA ALA A 158 3.36 4.05 8.84
C ALA A 158 4.03 5.39 8.46
N GLY A 159 3.31 6.24 7.73
CA GLY A 159 3.79 7.52 7.25
C GLY A 159 3.96 8.54 8.37
N ILE A 160 2.84 9.05 8.87
CA ILE A 160 2.84 10.19 9.78
C ILE A 160 3.42 9.83 11.15
N GLU A 161 3.02 8.71 11.74
CA GLU A 161 3.38 8.38 13.12
C GLU A 161 4.74 7.69 13.26
N ARG A 162 5.21 6.99 12.22
CA ARG A 162 6.48 6.25 12.22
C ARG A 162 7.55 6.88 11.32
N GLY A 163 7.20 7.87 10.52
CA GLY A 163 8.15 8.59 9.67
C GLY A 163 8.67 7.78 8.48
N ILE A 164 8.01 6.67 8.11
CA ILE A 164 8.39 5.85 6.95
C ILE A 164 7.76 6.47 5.71
N LEU A 165 8.50 6.63 4.61
CA LEU A 165 7.89 7.11 3.36
C LEU A 165 6.84 6.10 2.88
N THR A 166 5.55 6.46 2.99
CA THR A 166 4.43 5.59 2.62
C THR A 166 3.72 6.19 1.42
N ILE A 167 3.79 5.53 0.27
CA ILE A 167 3.24 6.00 -1.00
C ILE A 167 2.01 5.17 -1.34
N THR A 168 0.87 5.83 -1.48
CA THR A 168 -0.34 5.25 -2.05
C THR A 168 -0.34 5.55 -3.54
N LEU A 169 -0.01 4.55 -4.36
CA LEU A 169 -0.11 4.67 -5.81
C LEU A 169 -1.54 4.30 -6.24
N GLU A 170 -2.33 5.32 -6.53
CA GLU A 170 -3.70 5.19 -7.01
C GLU A 170 -3.69 4.97 -8.53
N LEU A 171 -4.09 3.78 -8.96
CA LEU A 171 -4.04 3.31 -10.34
C LEU A 171 -5.27 3.74 -11.14
N ASP A 172 -5.15 3.70 -12.47
CA ASP A 172 -6.28 3.93 -13.38
C ASP A 172 -7.15 2.68 -13.51
N GLU A 173 -8.37 2.72 -12.97
CA GLU A 173 -9.33 1.60 -13.12
C GLU A 173 -10.08 1.62 -14.45
N SER A 174 -10.00 2.71 -15.23
CA SER A 174 -10.76 2.89 -16.47
C SER A 174 -10.13 2.20 -17.68
N ILE A 175 -8.92 1.66 -17.51
CA ILE A 175 -8.17 0.95 -18.55
C ILE A 175 -7.92 -0.52 -18.14
N PRO A 176 -7.68 -1.42 -19.10
CA PRO A 176 -7.24 -2.78 -18.80
C PRO A 176 -5.98 -2.80 -17.93
N VAL A 177 -5.93 -3.70 -16.95
CA VAL A 177 -4.80 -3.82 -16.00
C VAL A 177 -3.48 -4.12 -16.72
N GLU A 178 -3.53 -4.76 -17.88
CA GLU A 178 -2.37 -5.02 -18.74
C GLU A 178 -1.70 -3.75 -19.24
N GLU A 179 -2.47 -2.66 -19.44
CA GLU A 179 -1.92 -1.36 -19.84
C GLU A 179 -1.14 -0.69 -18.69
N LEU A 180 -1.39 -1.08 -17.45
CA LEU A 180 -0.66 -0.62 -16.27
C LEU A 180 0.69 -1.32 -16.09
N LEU A 181 0.94 -2.47 -16.75
CA LEU A 181 2.17 -3.25 -16.57
C LEU A 181 3.42 -2.41 -16.84
N ASN A 182 3.50 -1.75 -18.00
CA ASN A 182 4.68 -0.98 -18.39
C ASN A 182 4.99 0.21 -17.44
N PRO A 183 4.05 1.13 -17.14
CA PRO A 183 4.34 2.22 -16.22
C PRO A 183 4.63 1.73 -14.80
N VAL A 184 3.88 0.74 -14.29
CA VAL A 184 4.06 0.25 -12.91
C VAL A 184 5.36 -0.56 -12.77
N PHE A 185 5.75 -1.35 -13.76
CA PHE A 185 7.02 -2.09 -13.71
C PHE A 185 8.21 -1.16 -13.69
N LYS A 186 8.17 -0.04 -14.43
CA LYS A 186 9.21 0.99 -14.35
C LYS A 186 9.30 1.60 -12.96
N VAL A 187 8.18 1.80 -12.27
CA VAL A 187 8.16 2.22 -10.86
C VAL A 187 8.83 1.16 -9.99
N PHE A 188 8.46 -0.12 -10.13
CA PHE A 188 9.05 -1.21 -9.36
C PHE A 188 10.56 -1.34 -9.62
N GLU A 189 11.00 -1.26 -10.88
CA GLU A 189 12.42 -1.26 -11.25
C GLU A 189 13.19 -0.09 -10.66
N TYR A 190 12.59 1.09 -10.60
CA TYR A 190 13.18 2.24 -9.90
C TYR A 190 13.34 1.95 -8.40
N LEU A 191 12.31 1.41 -7.76
CA LEU A 191 12.32 1.09 -6.32
C LEU A 191 13.32 -0.01 -5.94
N GLU A 192 13.70 -0.90 -6.86
CA GLU A 192 14.79 -1.88 -6.64
C GLU A 192 16.18 -1.24 -6.40
N SER A 193 16.30 0.07 -6.68
CA SER A 193 17.53 0.86 -6.50
C SER A 193 17.54 1.76 -5.26
N VAL A 194 16.42 1.83 -4.53
CA VAL A 194 16.23 2.70 -3.34
C VAL A 194 16.82 2.12 -2.06
#